data_AF-A0A4Q3AY54-F1
#
_entry.id   AF-A0A4Q3AY54-F1
#
_cell.length_a   1.000
_cell.length_b   1.000
_cell.length_c   1.000
_cell.angle_alpha   90.00
_cell.angle_beta   90.00
_cell.angle_gamma   90.00
#
_symmetry.space_group_name_H-M   'P 1'
#
loop_
_entity.id
_entity.type
_entity.pdbx_description
1 polymer ?
#
loop_
_entity_poly.entity_id
_entity_poly.type
_entity_poly.pdbx_seq_one_letter_code
_entity_poly.pdbx_strand_id
1 'polypeptide(L)'
;MWFARPLVLDIFRPLADETAHLLLQTLAVFCVLVWLKVLNMIRIIGVLRAGGDNKFCLVTDTLVMWFLGLPIYAIAVFFGGWPFTVLYALMFLEDALKFLPVYFRIQKRKWMKNLTLIH
;
A
#
# COMPACT_ATOMS: atom_id res chain seq x y z
N MET A 1 -5.79 -15.65 -8.07
CA MET A 1 -7.03 -14.82 -8.07
C MET A 1 -7.63 -14.65 -9.47
N TRP A 2 -6.86 -14.42 -10.54
CA TRP A 2 -7.40 -14.27 -11.90
C TRP A 2 -8.28 -15.44 -12.38
N PHE A 3 -7.88 -16.70 -12.12
CA PHE A 3 -8.68 -17.88 -12.46
C PHE A 3 -9.91 -18.09 -11.56
N ALA A 4 -9.95 -17.45 -10.39
CA ALA A 4 -11.05 -17.56 -9.43
C ALA A 4 -12.14 -16.49 -9.65
N ARG A 5 -12.01 -15.64 -10.67
CA ARG A 5 -13.00 -14.61 -11.07
C ARG A 5 -14.46 -15.10 -11.09
N PRO A 6 -14.81 -16.23 -11.74
CA PRO A 6 -16.20 -16.68 -11.78
C PRO A 6 -16.74 -17.06 -10.39
N LEU A 7 -15.88 -17.62 -9.53
CA LEU A 7 -16.21 -18.01 -8.17
C LEU A 7 -16.45 -16.79 -7.27
N VAL A 8 -15.64 -15.72 -7.45
CA VAL A 8 -15.84 -14.45 -6.74
C VAL A 8 -17.15 -13.79 -7.14
N LEU A 9 -17.49 -13.78 -8.44
CA LEU A 9 -18.76 -13.19 -8.90
C LEU A 9 -19.99 -13.92 -8.34
N ASP A 10 -19.89 -15.23 -8.15
CA ASP A 10 -21.00 -16.04 -7.65
C ASP A 10 -21.27 -15.81 -6.15
N ILE A 11 -20.22 -15.59 -5.35
CA ILE A 11 -20.31 -15.29 -3.91
C ILE A 11 -20.99 -13.93 -3.64
N PHE A 12 -20.85 -12.96 -4.54
CA PHE A 12 -21.35 -11.59 -4.33
C PHE A 12 -22.72 -11.31 -5.00
N ARG A 13 -23.48 -12.32 -5.43
CA ARG A 13 -24.84 -12.13 -5.98
C ARG A 13 -25.86 -11.76 -4.89
N PRO A 14 -26.84 -10.87 -5.17
CA PRO A 14 -27.19 -10.26 -6.44
C PRO A 14 -26.53 -8.87 -6.58
N LEU A 15 -25.56 -8.76 -7.47
CA LEU A 15 -24.84 -7.51 -7.74
C LEU A 15 -25.36 -6.89 -9.03
N ALA A 16 -25.54 -5.57 -9.06
CA ALA A 16 -25.82 -4.84 -10.29
C ALA A 16 -24.66 -5.02 -11.30
N ASP A 17 -24.97 -5.08 -12.61
CA ASP A 17 -23.99 -5.35 -13.66
C ASP A 17 -22.81 -4.36 -13.67
N GLU A 18 -23.07 -3.09 -13.35
CA GLU A 18 -22.04 -2.06 -13.23
C GLU A 18 -21.02 -2.36 -12.12
N THR A 19 -21.51 -2.81 -10.95
CA THR A 19 -20.66 -3.15 -9.81
C THR A 19 -19.84 -4.39 -10.10
N ALA A 20 -20.39 -5.38 -10.83
CA ALA A 20 -19.65 -6.57 -11.24
C ALA A 20 -18.47 -6.21 -12.16
N HIS A 21 -18.67 -5.28 -13.11
CA HIS A 21 -17.59 -4.77 -13.96
C HIS A 21 -16.50 -4.05 -13.16
N LEU A 22 -16.86 -3.18 -12.21
CA LEU A 22 -15.89 -2.50 -11.33
C LEU A 22 -15.10 -3.49 -10.46
N LEU A 23 -15.76 -4.53 -9.93
CA LEU A 23 -15.14 -5.56 -9.10
C LEU A 23 -14.09 -6.34 -9.92
N LEU A 24 -14.42 -6.68 -11.17
CA LEU A 24 -13.49 -7.35 -12.08
C LEU A 24 -12.29 -6.48 -12.46
N GLN A 25 -12.47 -5.17 -12.61
CA GLN A 25 -11.38 -4.23 -12.90
C GLN A 25 -10.45 -4.04 -11.69
N THR A 26 -11.02 -3.83 -10.50
CA THR A 26 -10.23 -3.67 -9.27
C THR A 26 -9.48 -4.95 -8.91
N LEU A 27 -10.08 -6.12 -9.12
CA LEU A 27 -9.40 -7.42 -8.93
C LEU A 27 -8.22 -7.60 -9.89
N ALA A 28 -8.33 -7.11 -11.14
CA ALA A 28 -7.23 -7.14 -12.09
C ALA A 28 -6.04 -6.30 -11.59
N VAL A 29 -6.32 -5.07 -11.18
CA VAL A 29 -5.32 -4.16 -10.59
C VAL A 29 -4.70 -4.77 -9.33
N PHE A 30 -5.52 -5.36 -8.46
CA PHE A 30 -5.06 -6.04 -7.25
C PHE A 30 -4.08 -7.18 -7.58
N CYS A 31 -4.41 -8.04 -8.54
CA CYS A 31 -3.54 -9.16 -8.92
C CYS A 31 -2.15 -8.70 -9.38
N VAL A 32 -2.09 -7.57 -10.10
CA VAL A 32 -0.83 -7.03 -10.63
C VAL A 32 -0.05 -6.26 -9.57
N LEU A 33 -0.70 -5.62 -8.59
CA LEU A 33 -0.03 -4.74 -7.62
C LEU A 33 0.15 -5.34 -6.22
N VAL A 34 -0.48 -6.48 -5.91
CA VAL A 34 -0.41 -7.08 -4.57
C VAL A 34 1.02 -7.45 -4.15
N TRP A 35 1.88 -7.87 -5.08
CA TRP A 35 3.26 -8.24 -4.75
C TRP A 35 4.07 -7.03 -4.24
N LEU A 36 3.85 -5.84 -4.81
CA LEU A 36 4.47 -4.60 -4.31
C LEU A 36 4.03 -4.31 -2.88
N LYS A 37 2.74 -4.45 -2.60
CA LYS A 37 2.19 -4.26 -1.25
C LYS A 37 2.82 -5.23 -0.25
N VAL A 38 2.96 -6.50 -0.62
CA VAL A 38 3.59 -7.52 0.23
C VAL A 38 5.05 -7.20 0.49
N LEU A 39 5.82 -6.81 -0.53
CA LEU A 39 7.23 -6.41 -0.35
C LEU A 39 7.36 -5.20 0.59
N ASN A 40 6.49 -4.21 0.45
CA ASN A 40 6.47 -3.04 1.34
C ASN A 40 6.19 -3.46 2.78
N MET A 41 5.21 -4.34 2.99
CA MET A 41 4.86 -4.86 4.31
C MET A 41 6.02 -5.61 4.97
N ILE A 42 6.70 -6.49 4.23
CA ILE A 42 7.84 -7.27 4.74
C ILE A 42 9.01 -6.35 5.13
N ARG A 43 9.28 -5.28 4.37
CA ARG A 43 10.39 -4.38 4.67
C ARG A 43 10.11 -3.46 5.87
N ILE A 44 8.91 -2.90 5.93
CA ILE A 44 8.54 -1.95 6.99
C ILE A 44 8.30 -2.69 8.30
N ILE A 45 7.45 -3.73 8.27
CA ILE A 45 7.05 -4.46 9.47
C ILE A 45 8.04 -5.58 9.77
N GLY A 46 8.49 -6.32 8.76
CA GLY A 46 9.41 -7.44 8.97
C GLY A 46 10.82 -6.97 9.33
N VAL A 47 11.40 -6.02 8.59
CA VAL A 47 12.77 -5.55 8.87
C VAL A 47 12.76 -4.43 9.90
N LEU A 48 12.17 -3.26 9.63
CA LEU A 48 12.35 -2.11 10.53
C LEU A 48 11.72 -2.29 11.92
N ARG A 49 10.57 -2.95 12.04
CA ARG A 49 9.95 -3.16 13.36
C ARG A 49 10.70 -4.20 14.20
N ALA A 50 11.29 -5.23 13.58
CA ALA A 50 11.94 -6.33 14.30
C ALA A 50 13.24 -5.95 15.03
N GLY A 51 13.91 -4.86 14.66
CA GLY A 51 15.17 -4.43 15.30
C GLY A 51 15.09 -3.05 15.90
N GLY A 52 13.91 -2.71 16.40
CA GLY A 52 13.77 -1.71 17.46
C GLY A 52 13.53 -0.28 17.00
N ASP A 53 13.63 0.05 15.70
CA ASP A 53 13.32 1.39 15.18
C ASP A 53 11.82 1.58 14.87
N ASN A 54 10.95 1.17 15.80
CA ASN A 54 9.50 1.22 15.61
C ASN A 54 8.96 2.66 15.57
N LYS A 55 9.58 3.60 16.28
CA LYS A 55 9.17 5.02 16.27
C LYS A 55 9.30 5.62 14.87
N PHE A 56 10.38 5.33 14.15
CA PHE A 56 10.56 5.81 12.78
C PHE A 56 9.53 5.19 11.82
N CYS A 57 9.22 3.90 11.97
CA CYS A 57 8.17 3.25 11.20
C CYS A 57 6.81 3.92 11.40
N LEU A 58 6.41 4.15 12.65
CA LEU A 58 5.12 4.78 12.96
C LEU A 58 5.05 6.21 12.42
N VAL A 59 6.10 7.00 12.59
CA VAL A 59 6.13 8.38 12.07
C VAL A 59 6.05 8.38 10.54
N THR A 60 6.81 7.52 9.86
CA THR A 60 6.81 7.47 8.39
C THR A 60 5.46 7.01 7.85
N ASP A 61 4.83 6.01 8.47
CA ASP A 61 3.51 5.53 8.04
C ASP A 61 2.43 6.60 8.20
N THR A 62 2.40 7.28 9.36
CA THR A 62 1.47 8.38 9.61
C THR A 62 1.72 9.57 8.67
N LEU A 63 2.98 9.98 8.49
CA LEU A 63 3.31 11.11 7.62
C LEU A 63 2.94 10.82 6.17
N VAL A 64 3.25 9.64 5.65
CA VAL A 64 2.93 9.34 4.24
C VAL A 64 1.41 9.25 4.04
N MET A 65 0.67 8.64 4.97
CA MET A 65 -0.78 8.56 4.85
C MET A 65 -1.45 9.95 4.90
N TRP A 66 -1.00 10.82 5.80
CA TRP A 66 -1.58 12.16 5.96
C TRP A 66 -1.11 13.18 4.92
N PHE A 67 0.19 13.21 4.60
CA PHE A 67 0.77 14.23 3.72
C PHE A 67 0.84 13.83 2.25
N LEU A 68 0.79 12.54 1.92
CA LEU A 68 0.74 12.09 0.52
C LEU A 68 -0.63 11.50 0.21
N GLY A 69 -1.11 10.55 1.01
CA GLY A 69 -2.38 9.89 0.74
C GLY A 69 -3.56 10.86 0.69
N LEU A 70 -3.84 11.51 1.82
CA LEU A 70 -4.98 12.44 1.94
C LEU A 70 -5.03 13.51 0.83
N PRO A 71 -3.95 14.27 0.51
CA PRO A 71 -4.01 15.25 -0.56
C PRO A 71 -4.12 14.61 -1.94
N ILE A 72 -3.50 13.46 -2.20
CA ILE A 72 -3.65 12.75 -3.48
C ILE A 72 -5.10 12.34 -3.70
N TYR A 73 -5.77 11.74 -2.70
CA TYR A 73 -7.18 11.37 -2.82
C TYR A 73 -8.08 12.60 -2.93
N ALA A 74 -7.82 13.65 -2.14
CA ALA A 74 -8.58 14.88 -2.22
C ALA A 74 -8.50 15.49 -3.64
N ILE A 75 -7.29 15.58 -4.22
CA ILE A 75 -7.12 16.06 -5.59
C ILE A 75 -7.85 15.14 -6.57
N ALA A 76 -7.69 13.81 -6.47
CA ALA A 76 -8.34 12.88 -7.39
C ALA A 76 -9.88 12.98 -7.37
N VAL A 77 -10.47 13.21 -6.20
CA VAL A 77 -11.92 13.37 -6.05
C VAL A 77 -12.38 14.75 -6.49
N PHE A 78 -11.76 15.82 -5.97
CA PHE A 78 -12.21 17.19 -6.21
C PHE A 78 -11.88 17.73 -7.61
N PHE A 79 -10.72 17.37 -8.19
CA PHE A 79 -10.30 17.93 -9.48
C PHE A 79 -10.74 17.15 -10.70
N GLY A 80 -11.10 15.86 -10.60
CA GLY A 80 -11.44 15.10 -11.80
C GLY A 80 -12.52 14.05 -11.68
N GLY A 81 -13.17 13.88 -10.51
CA GLY A 81 -14.25 12.92 -10.35
C GLY A 81 -13.87 11.51 -10.82
N TRP A 82 -12.60 11.13 -10.62
CA TRP A 82 -12.02 9.94 -11.25
C TRP A 82 -12.74 8.68 -10.76
N PRO A 83 -12.93 7.68 -11.64
CA PRO A 83 -13.63 6.45 -11.27
C PRO A 83 -12.86 5.70 -10.16
N PHE A 84 -13.61 4.94 -9.35
CA PHE A 84 -13.10 4.20 -8.20
C PHE A 84 -11.86 3.35 -8.50
N THR A 85 -11.78 2.77 -9.70
CA THR A 85 -10.62 1.99 -10.17
C THR A 85 -9.31 2.78 -10.10
N VAL A 86 -9.34 4.08 -10.40
CA VAL A 86 -8.13 4.92 -10.37
C VAL A 86 -7.75 5.29 -8.96
N LEU A 87 -8.73 5.60 -8.10
CA LEU A 87 -8.47 5.80 -6.66
C LEU A 87 -7.84 4.55 -6.05
N TYR A 88 -8.32 3.37 -6.46
CA TYR A 88 -7.76 2.10 -6.04
C TYR A 88 -6.31 1.91 -6.51
N ALA A 89 -5.99 2.28 -7.76
CA ALA A 89 -4.61 2.24 -8.26
C ALA A 89 -3.69 3.25 -7.54
N LEU A 90 -4.19 4.46 -7.25
CA LEU A 90 -3.47 5.48 -6.50
C LEU A 90 -3.14 5.03 -5.08
N MET A 91 -4.01 4.24 -4.45
CA MET A 91 -3.73 3.64 -3.14
C MET A 91 -2.51 2.73 -3.17
N PHE A 92 -2.37 1.89 -4.19
CA PHE A 92 -1.15 1.09 -4.36
C PHE A 92 0.08 1.94 -4.65
N LEU A 93 -0.09 3.05 -5.38
CA LEU A 93 1.00 3.98 -5.68
C LEU A 93 1.47 4.70 -4.41
N GLU A 94 0.55 5.14 -3.54
CA GLU A 94 0.87 5.70 -2.24
C GLU A 94 1.66 4.70 -1.38
N ASP A 95 1.20 3.46 -1.32
CA ASP A 95 1.92 2.37 -0.65
C ASP A 95 3.31 2.15 -1.27
N ALA A 96 3.45 2.25 -2.59
CA ALA A 96 4.74 2.18 -3.28
C ALA A 96 5.64 3.39 -2.99
N LEU A 97 5.10 4.59 -2.79
CA LEU A 97 5.89 5.77 -2.41
C LEU A 97 6.46 5.65 -0.99
N LYS A 98 5.77 4.95 -0.07
CA LYS A 98 6.32 4.61 1.26
C LYS A 98 7.61 3.78 1.17
N PHE A 99 7.81 3.06 0.07
CA PHE A 99 9.03 2.27 -0.16
C PHE A 99 10.29 3.13 -0.20
N LEU A 100 10.25 4.30 -0.83
CA LEU A 100 11.41 5.17 -1.04
C LEU A 100 12.08 5.59 0.29
N PRO A 101 11.39 6.25 1.25
CA PRO A 101 12.02 6.68 2.49
C PRO A 101 12.52 5.49 3.33
N VAL A 102 11.81 4.37 3.30
CA VAL A 102 12.20 3.14 4.01
C VAL A 102 13.43 2.50 3.36
N TYR A 103 13.50 2.48 2.03
CA TYR A 103 14.64 2.00 1.27
C TYR A 103 15.90 2.81 1.61
N PHE A 104 15.81 4.13 1.52
CA PHE A 104 16.91 5.03 1.88
C PHE A 104 17.35 4.84 3.34
N ARG A 105 16.42 4.61 4.27
CA ARG A 105 16.72 4.36 5.69
C ARG A 105 17.46 3.03 5.90
N ILE A 106 17.00 1.96 5.25
CA ILE A 106 17.64 0.62 5.30
C ILE A 106 19.06 0.71 4.77
N GLN A 107 19.25 1.40 3.64
CA GLN A 107 20.57 1.54 3.03
C GLN A 107 21.54 2.33 3.92
N LYS A 108 21.04 3.32 4.67
CA LYS A 108 21.83 4.06 5.67
C LYS A 108 22.16 3.26 6.93
N ARG A 109 21.71 2.01 7.06
CA ARG A 109 22.00 1.07 8.17
C ARG A 109 21.77 1.62 9.59
N LYS A 110 21.09 2.77 9.73
CA LYS A 110 20.86 3.45 11.02
C LYS A 110 20.02 2.64 12.00
N TRP A 111 19.28 1.65 11.47
CA TRP A 111 18.53 0.68 12.26
C TRP A 111 19.44 -0.31 13.00
N MET A 112 20.65 -0.59 12.51
CA MET A 112 21.64 -1.39 13.23
C MET A 112 22.31 -0.52 14.29
N LYS A 113 21.60 -0.23 15.37
CA LYS A 113 22.22 0.33 16.57
C LYS A 113 23.04 -0.79 17.21
N ASN A 114 24.36 -0.66 17.16
CA ASN A 114 25.28 -1.68 17.66
C ASN A 114 25.13 -1.77 19.19
N LEU A 115 24.48 -2.83 19.69
CA LEU A 115 24.20 -3.03 21.11
C LEU A 115 25.44 -3.43 21.93
N THR A 116 26.57 -3.67 21.26
CA THR A 116 27.85 -4.07 21.88
C THR A 116 28.76 -2.89 22.25
N LEU A 117 28.41 -1.65 21.87
CA LEU A 117 29.15 -0.44 22.26
C LEU A 117 28.44 0.31 23.39
N ILE A 118 28.15 -0.41 24.47
CA ILE A 118 27.82 0.19 25.77
C ILE A 118 29.14 0.17 26.55
N HIS A 119 29.83 1.31 26.57
CA HIS A 119 30.82 1.64 27.60
C HIS A 119 30.25 2.79 28.42
#